data_AF-A0A7J6C9B9-F1
#
_entry.id   AF-A0A7J6C9B9-F1
#
_cell.length_a   1.000
_cell.length_b   1.000
_cell.length_c   1.000
_cell.angle_alpha   90.00
_cell.angle_beta   90.00
_cell.angle_gamma   90.00
#
_symmetry.space_group_name_H-M   'P 1'
#
loop_
_entity.id
_entity.type
_entity.pdbx_description
1 polymer ?
#
loop_
_entity_poly.entity_id
_entity_poly.type
_entity_poly.pdbx_seq_one_letter_code
_entity_poly.pdbx_strand_id
1 'polypeptide(L)'
;MSLRSSGTTCAVRGCHNNRTKLNLWLKQECYDHKPLTKSQCSCPQWFSFYRLPTAEQDRRIWLRNLYLKKPPKTLYVCSFHFVDKKPTAENPYPTLWLGYYRPPEKKRRTLQRKDTSTVYTDEFGGTSSEAVSYRDAQIRDGSNTGRPT
;
A
#
# COMPACT_ATOMS: atom_id res chain seq x y z
N MET A 1 3.84 0.27 -17.67
CA MET A 1 3.09 1.30 -16.92
C MET A 1 1.83 0.66 -16.35
N SER A 2 1.60 0.71 -15.04
CA SER A 2 0.43 0.09 -14.41
C SER A 2 -0.80 0.96 -14.62
N LEU A 3 -1.77 0.48 -15.42
CA LEU A 3 -3.08 1.11 -15.59
C LEU A 3 -3.72 1.23 -14.21
N ARG A 4 -3.82 2.45 -13.68
CA ARG A 4 -4.58 2.75 -12.47
C ARG A 4 -6.03 2.40 -12.78
N SER A 5 -6.46 1.19 -12.45
CA SER A 5 -7.87 0.81 -12.58
C SER A 5 -8.68 1.88 -11.84
N SER A 6 -9.65 2.48 -12.51
CA SER A 6 -10.63 3.45 -11.99
C SER A 6 -11.60 2.80 -10.99
N GLY A 7 -11.09 1.95 -10.10
CA GLY A 7 -11.84 1.18 -9.13
C GLY A 7 -12.07 1.95 -7.84
N THR A 8 -13.20 1.66 -7.19
CA THR A 8 -13.53 2.18 -5.86
C THR A 8 -12.45 1.80 -4.84
N THR A 9 -11.92 2.78 -4.12
CA THR A 9 -10.99 2.59 -3.00
C THR A 9 -11.56 3.19 -1.72
N CYS A 10 -11.21 2.60 -0.57
CA CYS A 10 -11.55 3.19 0.72
C CYS A 10 -10.79 4.51 0.91
N ALA A 11 -11.48 5.55 1.35
CA ALA A 11 -10.91 6.87 1.57
C ALA A 11 -10.21 7.04 2.93
N VAL A 12 -10.37 6.07 3.85
CA VAL A 12 -9.70 6.10 5.15
C VAL A 12 -8.18 6.00 4.96
N ARG A 13 -7.44 6.85 5.68
CA ARG A 13 -5.98 6.90 5.61
C ARG A 13 -5.36 5.56 6.02
N GLY A 14 -4.52 5.01 5.15
CA GLY A 14 -3.85 3.73 5.39
C GLY A 14 -4.73 2.49 5.15
N CYS A 15 -5.99 2.66 4.74
CA CYS A 15 -6.82 1.54 4.32
C CYS A 15 -6.48 1.16 2.88
N HIS A 16 -6.23 -0.14 2.65
CA HIS A 16 -5.87 -0.67 1.33
C HIS A 16 -7.00 -1.51 0.71
N ASN A 17 -8.22 -1.41 1.24
CA ASN A 17 -9.39 -2.09 0.70
C ASN A 17 -9.87 -1.36 -0.54
N ASN A 18 -10.03 -2.12 -1.62
CA ASN A 18 -10.45 -1.61 -2.92
C ASN A 18 -11.31 -2.65 -3.64
N ARG A 19 -12.00 -2.22 -4.70
CA ARG A 19 -12.88 -3.07 -5.49
C ARG A 19 -12.14 -4.26 -6.10
N THR A 20 -10.90 -4.08 -6.53
CA THR A 20 -10.08 -5.15 -7.11
C THR A 20 -9.89 -6.31 -6.13
N LYS A 21 -9.52 -6.02 -4.87
CA LYS A 21 -9.39 -7.04 -3.81
C LYS A 21 -10.72 -7.73 -3.51
N LEU A 22 -11.82 -6.98 -3.47
CA LEU A 22 -13.14 -7.56 -3.25
C LEU A 22 -13.53 -8.50 -4.40
N ASN A 23 -13.31 -8.09 -5.64
CA ASN A 23 -13.61 -8.92 -6.81
C ASN A 23 -12.74 -10.19 -6.86
N LEU A 24 -11.48 -10.10 -6.44
CA LEU A 24 -10.62 -11.28 -6.30
C LEU A 24 -11.17 -12.25 -5.26
N TRP A 25 -11.58 -11.76 -4.09
CA TRP A 25 -12.21 -12.58 -3.05
C TRP A 25 -13.52 -13.22 -3.49
N LEU A 26 -14.38 -12.46 -4.19
CA LEU A 26 -15.67 -12.95 -4.69
C LEU A 26 -15.54 -14.12 -5.68
N LYS A 27 -14.44 -14.17 -6.44
CA LYS A 27 -14.15 -15.26 -7.39
C LYS A 27 -13.63 -16.53 -6.72
N GLN A 28 -13.24 -16.47 -5.45
CA GLN A 28 -12.77 -17.65 -4.74
C GLN A 28 -13.94 -18.60 -4.44
N GLU A 29 -13.65 -19.88 -4.34
CA GLU A 29 -14.62 -20.88 -3.90
C GLU A 29 -15.02 -20.65 -2.44
N CYS A 30 -16.28 -20.90 -2.14
CA CYS A 30 -16.74 -20.92 -0.77
C CYS A 30 -16.25 -22.20 -0.08
N TYR A 31 -15.62 -22.03 1.08
CA TYR A 31 -15.19 -23.18 1.88
C TYR A 31 -16.37 -24.02 2.38
N ASP A 32 -17.42 -23.38 2.91
CA ASP A 32 -18.57 -24.06 3.52
C ASP A 32 -19.62 -24.53 2.50
N HIS A 33 -19.71 -23.85 1.36
CA HIS A 33 -20.77 -24.07 0.36
C HIS A 33 -20.17 -24.45 -0.99
N LYS A 34 -19.35 -25.50 -1.03
CA LYS A 34 -18.81 -26.01 -2.29
C LYS A 34 -19.94 -26.62 -3.13
N PRO A 35 -19.95 -26.44 -4.47
CA PRO A 35 -18.93 -25.82 -5.32
C PRO A 35 -19.15 -24.31 -5.59
N LEU A 36 -19.98 -23.61 -4.81
CA LEU A 36 -20.33 -22.21 -5.09
C LEU A 36 -19.14 -21.28 -4.86
N THR A 37 -19.02 -20.26 -5.71
CA THR A 37 -18.11 -19.14 -5.49
C THR A 37 -18.61 -18.22 -4.38
N LYS A 38 -17.74 -17.40 -3.80
CA LYS A 38 -18.13 -16.40 -2.79
C LYS A 38 -19.13 -15.36 -3.32
N SER A 39 -19.17 -15.09 -4.62
CA SER A 39 -20.22 -14.25 -5.23
C SER A 39 -21.60 -14.93 -5.34
N GLN A 40 -21.64 -16.26 -5.37
CA GLN A 40 -22.87 -17.05 -5.49
C GLN A 40 -23.34 -17.59 -4.13
N CYS A 41 -22.48 -17.60 -3.12
CA CYS A 41 -22.83 -18.00 -1.77
C CYS A 41 -23.72 -16.96 -1.07
N SER A 42 -24.63 -17.41 -0.20
CA SER A 42 -25.35 -16.59 0.79
C SER A 42 -24.47 -16.09 1.95
N CYS A 43 -23.19 -16.42 1.93
CA CYS A 43 -22.19 -16.04 2.92
C CYS A 43 -22.05 -14.51 3.01
N PRO A 44 -21.80 -13.94 4.20
CA PRO A 44 -21.50 -12.54 4.33
C PRO A 44 -20.28 -12.14 3.49
N GLN A 45 -20.41 -11.02 2.76
CA GLN A 45 -19.32 -10.45 1.99
C GLN A 45 -18.19 -9.97 2.91
N TRP A 46 -16.93 -10.12 2.50
CA TRP A 46 -15.77 -9.71 3.29
C TRP A 46 -15.82 -8.24 3.73
N PHE A 47 -16.13 -7.34 2.80
CA PHE A 47 -16.46 -5.95 3.12
C PHE A 47 -17.29 -5.30 2.02
N SER A 48 -18.05 -4.26 2.39
CA SER A 48 -18.86 -3.45 1.47
C SER A 48 -18.35 -2.01 1.45
N PHE A 49 -18.65 -1.26 0.38
CA PHE A 49 -18.32 0.17 0.28
C PHE A 49 -19.57 1.01 0.48
N TYR A 50 -19.51 1.94 1.42
CA TYR A 50 -20.56 2.92 1.67
C TYR A 50 -20.14 4.27 1.11
N ARG A 51 -21.04 4.87 0.33
CA ARG A 51 -20.84 6.19 -0.25
C ARG A 51 -21.05 7.27 0.81
N LEU A 52 -20.35 8.38 0.64
CA LEU A 52 -20.60 9.59 1.42
C LEU A 52 -22.09 9.96 1.39
N PRO A 53 -22.72 10.26 2.55
CA PRO A 53 -24.11 10.69 2.63
C PRO A 53 -24.39 11.95 1.82
N THR A 54 -25.62 12.06 1.31
CA THR A 54 -26.10 13.24 0.57
C THR A 54 -26.49 14.38 1.50
N ALA A 55 -26.99 14.07 2.70
CA ALA A 55 -27.33 15.07 3.70
C ALA A 55 -26.07 15.82 4.15
N GLU A 56 -26.12 17.14 4.06
CA GLU A 56 -24.96 18.00 4.26
C GLU A 56 -24.41 17.89 5.70
N GLN A 57 -25.27 17.67 6.69
CA GLN A 57 -24.85 17.49 8.08
C GLN A 57 -24.03 16.21 8.26
N ASP A 58 -24.56 15.07 7.84
CA ASP A 58 -23.88 13.77 7.93
C ASP A 58 -22.58 13.76 7.12
N ARG A 59 -22.61 14.40 5.95
CA ARG A 59 -21.46 14.60 5.09
C ARG A 59 -20.34 15.32 5.82
N ARG A 60 -20.63 16.43 6.52
CA ARG A 60 -19.64 17.18 7.29
C ARG A 60 -19.04 16.32 8.40
N ILE A 61 -19.86 15.53 9.10
CA ILE A 61 -19.40 14.65 10.18
C ILE A 61 -18.49 13.55 9.63
N TRP A 62 -18.85 12.91 8.52
CA TRP A 62 -17.98 11.95 7.83
C TRP A 62 -16.63 12.56 7.45
N LEU A 63 -16.63 13.74 6.83
CA LEU A 63 -15.40 14.40 6.41
C LEU A 63 -14.52 14.78 7.60
N ARG A 64 -15.13 15.21 8.72
CA ARG A 64 -14.43 15.45 9.99
C ARG A 64 -13.77 14.18 10.51
N ASN A 65 -14.49 13.06 10.56
CA ASN A 65 -13.98 11.77 11.03
C ASN A 65 -12.93 11.15 10.09
N LEU A 66 -12.89 11.52 8.82
CA LEU A 66 -11.86 11.01 7.92
C LEU A 66 -10.61 11.90 7.91
N TYR A 67 -10.72 13.12 8.44
CA TYR A 67 -9.67 14.13 8.51
C TYR A 67 -8.94 14.30 7.17
N LEU A 68 -9.70 14.36 6.07
CA LEU A 68 -9.17 14.50 4.73
C LEU A 68 -8.97 15.98 4.41
N LYS A 69 -7.72 16.38 4.15
CA LYS A 69 -7.40 17.79 3.80
C LYS A 69 -8.04 18.21 2.47
N LYS A 70 -8.16 17.28 1.52
CA LYS A 70 -8.73 17.50 0.18
C LYS A 70 -9.59 16.28 -0.19
N PRO A 71 -10.88 16.24 0.18
CA PRO A 71 -11.72 15.08 -0.09
C PRO A 71 -11.98 14.93 -1.60
N PRO A 72 -11.95 13.69 -2.14
CA PRO A 72 -12.32 13.43 -3.53
C PRO A 72 -13.81 13.70 -3.79
N LYS A 73 -14.18 13.96 -5.06
CA LYS A 73 -15.58 14.17 -5.48
C LYS A 73 -16.48 12.99 -5.12
N THR A 74 -15.99 11.78 -5.32
CA THR A 74 -16.65 10.53 -4.93
C THR A 74 -15.82 9.87 -3.85
N LEU A 75 -16.44 9.68 -2.69
CA LEU A 75 -15.79 9.13 -1.51
C LEU A 75 -16.53 7.88 -1.07
N TYR A 76 -15.77 6.83 -0.80
CA TYR A 76 -16.27 5.56 -0.30
C TYR A 76 -15.49 5.13 0.95
N VAL A 77 -16.19 4.55 1.92
CA VAL A 77 -15.60 3.97 3.13
C VAL A 77 -16.01 2.51 3.22
N CYS A 78 -15.06 1.62 3.48
CA CYS A 78 -15.38 0.20 3.62
C CYS A 78 -16.05 -0.12 4.97
N SER A 79 -16.84 -1.19 5.02
CA SER A 79 -17.61 -1.64 6.19
C SER A 79 -16.78 -1.81 7.46
N PHE A 80 -15.49 -2.11 7.36
CA PHE A 80 -14.62 -2.23 8.52
C PHE A 80 -14.58 -0.97 9.39
N HIS A 81 -14.84 0.21 8.86
CA HIS A 81 -14.77 1.44 9.64
C HIS A 81 -16.05 1.76 10.42
N PHE A 82 -17.08 0.90 10.33
CA PHE A 82 -18.34 1.01 11.05
C PHE A 82 -18.44 -0.08 12.11
N VAL A 83 -19.03 0.25 13.25
CA VAL A 83 -19.28 -0.67 14.36
C VAL A 83 -20.07 -1.89 13.88
N ASP A 84 -21.19 -1.64 13.20
CA ASP A 84 -22.12 -2.69 12.75
C ASP A 84 -21.79 -3.26 11.36
N LYS A 85 -20.57 -3.01 10.85
CA LYS A 85 -20.19 -3.26 9.43
C LYS A 85 -21.06 -2.53 8.40
N LYS A 86 -21.94 -1.64 8.85
CA LYS A 86 -22.80 -0.79 8.04
C LYS A 86 -23.10 0.50 8.81
N PRO A 87 -23.40 1.61 8.11
CA PRO A 87 -24.05 2.76 8.73
C PRO A 87 -25.44 2.35 9.25
N THR A 88 -25.69 2.57 10.53
CA THR A 88 -26.99 2.35 11.18
C THR A 88 -27.53 3.68 11.73
N ALA A 89 -28.78 3.73 12.18
CA ALA A 89 -29.30 4.93 12.84
C ALA A 89 -28.47 5.29 14.10
N GLU A 90 -28.01 4.27 14.81
CA GLU A 90 -27.30 4.43 16.08
C GLU A 90 -25.81 4.67 15.85
N ASN A 91 -25.24 4.07 14.79
CA ASN A 91 -23.85 4.24 14.37
C ASN A 91 -23.76 4.64 12.89
N PRO A 92 -24.16 5.87 12.52
CA PRO A 92 -24.22 6.31 11.11
C PRO A 92 -22.85 6.66 10.53
N TYR A 93 -21.84 6.85 11.38
CA TYR A 93 -20.55 7.44 10.98
C TYR A 93 -19.39 6.43 11.11
N PRO A 94 -18.37 6.54 10.25
CA PRO A 94 -17.17 5.75 10.42
C PRO A 94 -16.40 6.26 11.64
N THR A 95 -16.06 5.35 12.54
CA THR A 95 -15.39 5.64 13.82
C THR A 95 -14.20 4.73 14.08
N LEU A 96 -14.14 3.58 13.40
CA LEU A 96 -13.11 2.56 13.65
C LEU A 96 -11.92 2.70 12.69
N TRP A 97 -10.71 2.49 13.22
CA TRP A 97 -9.45 2.38 12.46
C TRP A 97 -9.24 3.49 11.41
N LEU A 98 -9.45 4.75 11.81
CA LEU A 98 -9.41 5.91 10.92
C LEU A 98 -7.98 6.37 10.54
N GLY A 99 -6.95 5.68 11.03
CA GLY A 99 -5.54 5.94 10.68
C GLY A 99 -4.91 7.11 11.43
N TYR A 100 -5.50 7.54 12.56
CA TYR A 100 -4.94 8.59 13.43
C TYR A 100 -3.73 8.13 14.23
N TYR A 101 -3.67 6.84 14.56
CA TYR A 101 -2.53 6.24 15.24
C TYR A 101 -1.45 5.91 14.21
N ARG A 102 -0.62 6.89 13.84
CA ARG A 102 0.61 6.63 13.09
C ARG A 102 1.81 6.95 13.98
N PRO A 103 2.66 5.97 14.31
CA PRO A 103 3.97 6.26 14.87
C PRO A 103 4.71 7.26 13.96
N PRO A 104 5.55 8.16 14.50
CA PRO A 104 6.30 9.11 13.71
C PRO A 104 7.04 8.42 12.56
N GLU A 105 6.96 8.97 11.35
CA GLU A 105 7.67 8.40 10.20
C GLU A 105 9.18 8.38 10.48
N LYS A 106 9.75 7.18 10.59
CA LYS A 106 11.20 7.01 10.63
C LYS A 106 11.75 7.47 9.28
N LYS A 107 12.49 8.58 9.28
CA LYS A 107 13.20 9.04 8.08
C LYS A 107 14.05 7.88 7.55
N ARG A 108 13.90 7.56 6.25
CA ARG A 108 14.78 6.60 5.59
C ARG A 108 16.20 7.12 5.72
N ARG A 109 17.13 6.31 6.23
CA ARG A 109 18.54 6.69 6.28
C ARG A 109 19.03 6.86 4.85
N THR A 110 19.47 8.05 4.50
CA THR A 110 20.24 8.27 3.27
C THR A 110 21.61 7.64 3.49
N LEU A 111 21.97 6.64 2.67
CA LEU A 111 23.35 6.15 2.64
C LEU A 111 24.22 7.23 2.01
N GLN A 112 24.97 7.95 2.86
CA GLN A 112 26.06 8.82 2.41
C GLN A 112 27.18 7.91 1.90
N ARG A 113 27.43 7.91 0.59
CA ARG A 113 28.60 7.25 0.01
C ARG A 113 29.81 8.09 0.44
N LYS A 114 30.64 7.57 1.34
CA LYS A 114 31.94 8.17 1.63
C LYS A 114 32.85 7.84 0.45
N ASP A 115 33.28 8.85 -0.30
CA ASP A 115 34.38 8.68 -1.25
C ASP A 115 35.66 8.52 -0.43
N THR A 116 36.18 7.29 -0.40
CA THR A 116 37.42 6.95 0.29
C THR A 116 38.60 7.35 -0.61
N SER A 117 38.96 8.63 -0.61
CA SER A 117 40.26 9.06 -1.14
C SER A 117 41.34 8.64 -0.13
N THR A 118 41.96 7.49 -0.37
CA THR A 118 43.08 7.02 0.44
C THR A 118 44.32 7.77 -0.01
N VAL A 119 44.72 8.79 0.76
CA VAL A 119 46.01 9.48 0.56
C VAL A 119 47.06 8.67 1.32
N TYR A 120 47.94 8.00 0.61
CA TYR A 120 49.17 7.45 1.18
C TYR A 120 50.23 8.55 1.12
N THR A 121 50.72 8.98 2.28
CA THR A 121 51.95 9.75 2.40
C THR A 121 53.11 8.79 2.60
N ASP A 122 53.96 8.66 1.58
CA ASP A 122 55.29 8.06 1.72
C ASP A 122 56.26 9.08 2.33
N GLU A 123 57.24 8.63 3.09
CA GLU A 123 58.22 9.42 3.85
C GLU A 123 59.26 10.12 2.96
N PHE A 124 59.04 10.17 1.64
CA PHE A 124 59.81 10.95 0.68
C PHE A 124 58.92 11.90 -0.13
N GLY A 125 58.19 12.78 0.55
CA GLY A 125 57.83 14.12 0.05
C GLY A 125 57.19 14.25 -1.34
N GLY A 126 56.50 13.24 -1.86
CA GLY A 126 55.84 13.26 -3.16
C GLY A 126 54.34 13.00 -3.02
N THR A 127 53.49 13.97 -3.36
CA THR A 127 52.03 13.80 -3.38
C THR A 127 51.59 13.36 -4.78
N SER A 128 51.02 12.16 -4.88
CA SER A 128 50.33 11.67 -6.08
C SER A 128 48.90 11.29 -5.70
N SER A 129 47.92 11.81 -6.46
CA SER A 129 46.51 11.47 -6.29
C SER A 129 46.00 10.77 -7.56
N GLU A 130 45.70 9.47 -7.47
CA GLU A 130 44.98 8.77 -8.53
C GLU A 130 43.50 8.60 -8.14
N ALA A 131 42.61 9.10 -9.01
CA ALA A 131 41.18 8.91 -8.87
C ALA A 131 40.78 7.52 -9.39
N VAL A 132 40.49 6.59 -8.48
CA VAL A 132 40.06 5.24 -8.85
C VAL A 132 38.60 5.28 -9.32
N SER A 133 38.41 5.33 -10.64
CA SER A 133 37.11 5.20 -11.30
C SER A 133 36.65 3.74 -11.29
N TYR A 134 35.68 3.40 -10.43
CA TYR A 134 35.05 2.08 -10.40
C TYR A 134 34.10 1.92 -11.60
N ARG A 135 34.61 1.39 -12.71
CA ARG A 135 33.80 0.86 -13.82
C ARG A 135 33.85 -0.67 -13.80
N ASP A 136 32.66 -1.26 -13.95
CA ASP A 136 32.37 -2.67 -14.24
C ASP A 136 32.56 -3.72 -13.15
N ALA A 137 31.47 -4.01 -12.45
CA ALA A 137 31.19 -5.35 -11.93
C ALA A 137 30.10 -6.00 -12.79
N GLN A 138 30.49 -6.58 -13.93
CA GLN A 138 29.65 -7.52 -14.66
C GLN A 138 29.66 -8.87 -13.92
N ILE A 139 28.48 -9.29 -13.45
CA ILE A 139 28.27 -10.63 -12.92
C ILE A 139 28.39 -11.61 -14.09
N ARG A 140 29.38 -12.50 -14.03
CA ARG A 140 29.53 -13.62 -14.96
C ARG A 140 28.53 -14.73 -14.56
N ASP A 141 27.47 -14.88 -15.34
CA ASP A 141 26.60 -16.06 -15.28
C ASP A 141 27.36 -17.28 -15.85
N GLY A 142 27.69 -18.22 -14.96
CA GLY A 142 28.28 -19.50 -15.32
C GLY A 142 27.25 -20.40 -16.02
N SER A 143 27.36 -20.51 -17.35
CA SER A 143 26.73 -21.56 -18.13
C SER A 143 27.72 -22.71 -18.27
N ASN A 144 27.47 -23.86 -17.62
CA ASN A 144 28.22 -25.08 -17.92
C ASN A 144 27.27 -26.14 -18.50
N THR A 145 27.53 -26.45 -19.76
CA THR A 145 26.93 -27.49 -20.59
C THR A 145 27.50 -28.86 -20.24
N GLY A 146 26.67 -29.91 -20.21
CA GLY A 146 27.19 -31.27 -20.21
C GLY A 146 26.12 -32.36 -20.11
N ARG A 147 25.65 -32.84 -21.27
CA ARG A 147 24.88 -34.07 -21.44
C ARG A 147 25.82 -35.21 -21.89
N PRO A 148 25.73 -36.39 -21.26
CA PRO A 148 25.96 -37.68 -21.93
C PRO A 148 24.78 -38.64 -21.61
N THR A 149 24.30 -39.57 -22.43
CA THR A 149 24.56 -40.12 -23.78
C THR A 149 23.18 -40.47 -24.34
#